data_AF-A0A5B7DIY5-F1
#
_entry.id   AF-A0A5B7DIY5-F1
#
_cell.length_a   1.000
_cell.length_b   1.000
_cell.length_c   1.000
_cell.angle_alpha   90.00
_cell.angle_beta   90.00
_cell.angle_gamma   90.00
#
_symmetry.space_group_name_H-M   'P 1'
#
loop_
_entity.id
_entity.type
_entity.pdbx_description
1 polymer ?
#
loop_
_entity_poly.entity_id
_entity_poly.type
_entity_poly.pdbx_seq_one_letter_code
_entity_poly.pdbx_strand_id
1 'polypeptide(L)'
;MECEIGLRRRTYHVLCGLVLNVWARVEDVLASAPHSAATKMQVVRLKTSDGIKLVGTLIPNNLVERLCMVMEEESTESFEQTFSDDESRDSKDSKE
;
A
#
# COMPACT_ATOMS: atom_id res chain seq x y z
N MET A 1 12.21 -27.67 6.69
CA MET A 1 11.15 -27.51 7.70
C MET A 1 10.92 -26.01 7.83
N GLU A 2 10.02 -25.47 7.00
CA GLU A 2 9.67 -24.04 7.04
C GLU A 2 8.80 -23.80 8.28
N CYS A 3 9.18 -22.84 9.11
CA CYS A 3 8.44 -22.48 10.30
C CYS A 3 7.18 -21.70 9.88
N GLU A 4 6.08 -22.41 9.63
CA GLU A 4 4.78 -21.83 9.23
C GLU A 4 4.04 -21.15 10.40
N ILE A 5 4.39 -21.49 11.64
CA ILE A 5 3.69 -21.04 12.85
C ILE A 5 4.43 -19.81 13.42
N GLY A 6 3.86 -18.62 13.23
CA GLY A 6 4.35 -17.39 13.87
C GLY A 6 4.48 -16.15 12.97
N LEU A 7 4.06 -16.19 11.71
CA LEU A 7 4.15 -15.04 10.82
C LEU A 7 3.17 -13.92 11.23
N ARG A 8 3.72 -12.80 11.68
CA ARG A 8 2.95 -11.58 11.96
C ARG A 8 2.62 -10.87 10.65
N ARG A 9 1.41 -11.08 10.13
CA ARG A 9 0.89 -10.29 9.01
C ARG A 9 0.62 -8.86 9.46
N ARG A 10 1.10 -7.88 8.70
CA ARG A 10 0.76 -6.47 8.84
C ARG A 10 0.28 -5.94 7.50
N THR A 11 -0.92 -5.37 7.49
CA THR A 11 -1.49 -4.71 6.32
C THR A 11 -1.02 -3.26 6.32
N TYR A 12 -0.46 -2.82 5.20
CA TYR A 12 -0.06 -1.43 4.98
C TYR A 12 -0.80 -0.90 3.76
N HIS A 13 -1.37 0.29 3.88
CA HIS A 13 -2.01 0.99 2.77
C HIS A 13 -1.03 2.02 2.26
N VAL A 14 -0.65 1.93 0.98
CA VAL A 14 0.35 2.82 0.39
C VAL A 14 -0.21 3.43 -0.88
N LEU A 15 -0.29 4.76 -0.90
CA LEU A 15 -0.66 5.52 -2.07
C LEU A 15 0.56 5.67 -2.98
N CYS A 16 0.49 5.18 -4.22
CA CYS A 16 1.57 5.20 -5.20
C CYS A 16 1.14 5.91 -6.49
N GLY A 17 2.09 6.25 -7.37
CA GLY A 17 1.80 6.85 -8.69
C GLY A 17 1.84 8.38 -8.67
N LEU A 18 0.78 9.03 -9.15
CA LEU A 18 0.67 10.51 -9.25
C LEU A 18 0.39 11.19 -7.89
N VAL A 19 1.06 10.73 -6.84
CA VAL A 19 0.87 11.21 -5.45
C VAL A 19 1.12 12.72 -5.31
N LEU A 20 2.02 13.28 -6.14
CA LEU A 20 2.31 14.71 -6.14
C LEU A 20 1.13 15.56 -6.62
N ASN A 21 0.32 15.05 -7.56
CA ASN A 21 -0.83 15.80 -8.09
C ASN A 21 -1.96 15.90 -7.07
N VAL A 22 -2.11 14.88 -6.22
CA VAL A 22 -3.12 14.85 -5.14
C VAL A 22 -2.54 15.21 -3.77
N TRP A 23 -1.29 15.67 -3.72
CA TRP A 23 -0.53 15.85 -2.49
C TRP A 23 -1.26 16.73 -1.46
N ALA A 24 -1.76 17.88 -1.90
CA ALA A 24 -2.46 18.83 -1.03
C ALA A 24 -3.72 18.20 -0.41
N ARG A 25 -4.48 17.40 -1.16
CA ARG A 25 -5.69 16.72 -0.67
C ARG A 25 -5.35 15.65 0.36
N VAL A 26 -4.31 14.87 0.08
CA VAL A 26 -3.82 13.86 1.03
C VAL A 26 -3.38 14.55 2.32
N GLU A 27 -2.66 15.67 2.23
CA GLU A 27 -2.25 16.47 3.39
C GLU A 27 -3.45 16.99 4.19
N ASP A 28 -4.49 17.52 3.53
CA ASP A 28 -5.72 17.97 4.20
C ASP A 28 -6.42 16.83 4.97
N VAL A 29 -6.52 15.65 4.35
CA VAL A 29 -7.10 14.45 4.98
C VAL A 29 -6.25 14.00 6.17
N LEU A 30 -4.92 14.01 6.04
CA LEU A 30 -4.01 13.66 7.13
C LEU A 30 -4.08 14.68 8.28
N ALA A 31 -4.12 15.97 7.97
CA ALA A 31 -4.20 17.07 8.95
C ALA A 31 -5.50 17.03 9.76
N SER A 32 -6.58 16.50 9.19
CA SER A 32 -7.87 16.35 9.86
C SER A 32 -7.89 15.24 10.94
N ALA A 33 -6.84 14.40 11.01
CA ALA A 33 -6.76 13.32 11.98
C ALA A 33 -6.39 13.85 13.38
N PRO A 34 -7.17 13.55 14.43
CA PRO A 34 -6.88 14.03 15.77
C PRO A 34 -5.63 13.35 16.37
N HIS A 35 -4.62 14.15 16.71
CA HIS A 35 -3.55 13.84 17.67
C HIS A 35 -2.74 12.54 17.48
N SER A 36 -2.36 12.18 16.26
CA SER A 36 -1.45 11.04 16.04
C SER A 36 -0.16 11.46 15.33
N ALA A 37 0.97 10.85 15.72
CA ALA A 37 2.22 10.93 14.97
C ALA A 37 2.07 10.45 13.50
N ALA A 38 0.94 9.80 13.20
CA ALA A 38 0.50 9.37 11.87
C ALA A 38 -0.01 10.51 10.95
N THR A 39 -0.13 11.75 11.46
CA THR A 39 -0.51 12.93 10.67
C THR A 39 0.62 13.40 9.74
N LYS A 40 1.88 13.02 10.02
CA LYS A 40 3.01 13.35 9.15
C LYS A 40 3.06 12.38 7.97
N MET A 41 3.07 12.92 6.76
CA MET A 41 3.21 12.12 5.56
C MET A 41 4.54 11.36 5.56
N GLN A 42 4.49 10.03 5.41
CA GLN A 42 5.67 9.17 5.40
C GLN A 42 5.89 8.58 4.01
N VAL A 43 7.04 8.87 3.40
CA VAL A 43 7.43 8.29 2.11
C VAL A 43 8.10 6.94 2.33
N VAL A 44 7.58 5.90 1.67
CA VAL A 44 8.07 4.53 1.73
C VAL A 44 8.53 4.06 0.34
N ARG A 45 9.54 3.20 0.34
CA ARG A 45 10.01 2.48 -0.85
C ARG A 45 9.61 1.02 -0.72
N LEU A 46 8.86 0.53 -1.70
CA LEU A 46 8.42 -0.86 -1.78
C LEU A 46 9.14 -1.55 -2.94
N LYS A 47 9.39 -2.84 -2.79
CA LYS A 47 9.83 -3.71 -3.87
C LYS A 47 8.87 -4.90 -3.91
N THR A 48 8.17 -5.10 -5.02
CA THR A 48 7.30 -6.26 -5.21
C THR A 48 8.13 -7.53 -5.42
N SER A 49 7.52 -8.70 -5.27
CA SER A 49 8.10 -10.00 -5.62
C SER A 49 8.61 -10.04 -7.06
N ASP A 50 7.88 -9.39 -7.98
CA ASP A 50 8.24 -9.25 -9.40
C ASP A 50 9.41 -8.29 -9.66
N GLY A 51 10.00 -7.73 -8.59
CA GLY A 51 11.16 -6.85 -8.67
C GLY A 51 10.84 -5.40 -9.01
N ILE A 52 9.55 -5.04 -9.13
CA ILE A 52 9.11 -3.68 -9.38
C ILE A 52 9.37 -2.83 -8.13
N LYS A 53 10.05 -1.70 -8.30
CA LYS A 53 10.31 -0.75 -7.22
C LYS A 53 9.33 0.39 -7.29
N LEU A 54 8.62 0.64 -6.19
CA LEU A 54 7.61 1.68 -6.08
C LEU A 54 8.00 2.64 -4.96
N VAL A 55 7.71 3.92 -5.17
CA VAL A 55 7.76 4.94 -4.13
C VAL A 55 6.33 5.37 -3.88
N GLY A 56 5.94 5.42 -2.62
CA GLY A 56 4.58 5.82 -2.24
C GLY A 56 4.55 6.42 -0.85
N THR A 57 3.37 6.86 -0.46
CA THR A 57 3.10 7.44 0.85
C THR A 57 2.30 6.45 1.69
N LEU A 58 2.73 6.21 2.92
CA LEU A 58 1.99 5.37 3.85
C LEU A 58 0.73 6.10 4.35
N ILE A 59 -0.43 5.46 4.20
CA ILE A 59 -1.71 5.96 4.66
C ILE A 59 -2.15 5.19 5.91
N PRO A 60 -2.45 5.89 7.02
CA PRO A 60 -3.01 5.27 8.22
C PRO A 60 -4.36 4.61 7.92
N ASN A 61 -4.62 3.42 8.47
CA ASN A 61 -5.82 2.64 8.18
C ASN A 61 -7.13 3.42 8.42
N ASN A 62 -7.16 4.24 9.48
CA ASN A 62 -8.33 5.07 9.82
C ASN A 62 -8.61 6.22 8.83
N LEU A 63 -7.72 6.48 7.88
CA LEU A 63 -7.87 7.53 6.86
C LEU A 63 -8.06 6.99 5.45
N VAL A 64 -7.92 5.68 5.24
CA VAL A 64 -7.98 5.06 3.91
C VAL A 64 -9.33 5.30 3.24
N GLU A 65 -10.41 4.99 3.94
CA GLU A 65 -11.77 5.16 3.43
C GLU A 65 -12.06 6.62 3.05
N ARG A 66 -11.72 7.55 3.95
CA ARG A 66 -11.88 8.99 3.69
C ARG A 66 -11.07 9.47 2.49
N LEU A 67 -9.85 8.97 2.35
CA LEU A 67 -9.00 9.31 1.22
C LEU A 67 -9.57 8.77 -0.09
N CYS A 68 -10.06 7.53 -0.11
CA CYS A 68 -10.73 6.96 -1.29
C CYS A 68 -11.92 7.79 -1.71
N MET A 69 -12.80 8.18 -0.78
CA MET A 69 -13.97 9.01 -1.10
C MET A 69 -13.59 10.34 -1.77
N VAL A 70 -12.57 11.03 -1.26
CA VAL A 70 -12.08 12.30 -1.83
C VAL A 70 -11.49 12.09 -3.23
N MET A 71 -10.78 10.98 -3.44
CA MET A 71 -10.17 10.68 -4.74
C MET A 71 -11.18 10.18 -5.77
N GLU A 72 -12.22 9.46 -5.34
CA GLU A 72 -13.31 8.98 -6.19
C GLU A 72 -14.17 10.13 -6.74
N GLU A 73 -14.33 11.22 -5.98
CA GLU A 73 -15.07 12.41 -6.43
C GLU A 73 -14.47 13.02 -7.71
N GLU A 74 -13.15 12.94 -7.89
CA GLU A 74 -12.44 13.46 -9.06
C GLU A 74 -12.06 12.37 -10.08
N SER A 75 -12.29 11.09 -9.79
CA SER A 75 -11.87 10.01 -10.68
C SER A 75 -12.97 9.61 -11.66
N THR A 76 -12.59 9.48 -12.94
CA THR A 76 -13.50 8.96 -13.98
C THR A 76 -13.60 7.44 -13.99
N GLU A 77 -12.56 6.73 -13.55
CA GLU A 77 -12.50 5.26 -13.54
C GLU A 77 -11.70 4.76 -12.33
N SER A 78 -12.16 3.69 -11.69
CA SER A 78 -11.44 2.98 -10.63
C SER A 78 -11.21 1.52 -11.04
N PHE A 79 -10.01 1.01 -10.75
CA PHE A 79 -9.62 -0.37 -11.03
C PHE A 79 -9.11 -1.01 -9.75
N GLU A 80 -9.70 -2.13 -9.36
CA GLU A 80 -9.28 -2.92 -8.20
C GLU A 80 -8.78 -4.29 -8.67
N GLN A 81 -7.57 -4.65 -8.24
CA GLN A 81 -7.00 -5.96 -8.50
C GLN A 81 -6.48 -6.56 -7.19
N THR A 82 -6.96 -7.76 -6.89
CA THR A 82 -6.46 -8.57 -5.78
C THR A 82 -5.40 -9.54 -6.30
N PHE A 83 -4.22 -9.49 -5.70
CA PHE A 83 -3.14 -10.42 -5.98
C PHE A 83 -3.11 -11.45 -4.85
N SER A 84 -3.47 -12.69 -5.15
CA SER A 84 -3.35 -13.81 -4.23
C SER A 84 -1.94 -14.38 -4.31
N ASP A 85 -1.26 -14.57 -3.19
CA ASP A 85 0.10 -15.16 -3.10
C ASP A 85 0.15 -16.69 -3.44
N ASP A 86 -0.77 -17.22 -4.26
CA ASP A 86 -0.94 -18.67 -4.52
C ASP A 86 -0.31 -19.16 -5.84
N GLU A 87 0.59 -18.40 -6.47
CA GLU A 87 1.33 -18.87 -7.66
C GLU A 87 2.84 -18.58 -7.54
N SER A 88 3.57 -19.43 -6.78
CA SER A 88 4.98 -19.77 -7.07
C SER A 88 5.54 -20.81 -6.09
N ARG A 89 5.10 -22.06 -6.25
CA ARG A 89 5.92 -23.22 -5.85
C ARG A 89 5.98 -24.21 -7.02
N ASP A 90 6.58 -23.79 -8.13
CA ASP A 90 7.06 -24.75 -9.12
C ASP A 90 8.52 -24.47 -9.50
N SER A 91 9.29 -25.56 -9.42
CA SER A 91 10.60 -25.84 -10.02
C SER A 91 11.85 -25.02 -9.60
N LYS A 92 12.55 -25.51 -8.56
CA LYS A 92 14.02 -25.73 -8.60
C LYS A 92 14.50 -26.68 -7.49
N ASP A 93 15.52 -27.48 -7.85
CA ASP A 93 16.17 -28.60 -7.13
C ASP A 93 15.40 -29.94 -7.17
N SER A 94 15.84 -31.01 -7.84
CA SER A 94 17.23 -31.52 -7.93
C SER A 94 17.56 -32.09 -9.31
N LYS A 95 18.68 -31.63 -9.89
CA LYS A 95 19.51 -32.39 -10.80
C LYS A 95 20.87 -32.55 -10.12
N GLU A 96 21.07 -33.68 -9.44
CA GLU A 96 22.23 -34.59 -9.54
C GLU A 96 21.97 -35.86 -8.72
#